data_AF-A0ABD5WGT5-F1
#
_entry.id   AF-A0ABD5WGT5-F1
#
_cell.length_a   1.000
_cell.length_b   1.000
_cell.length_c   1.000
_cell.angle_alpha   90.00
_cell.angle_beta   90.00
_cell.angle_gamma   90.00
#
_symmetry.space_group_name_H-M   'P 1'
#
loop_
_entity.id
_entity.type
_entity.pdbx_description
1 polymer ?
#
loop_
_entity_poly.entity_id
_entity_poly.type
_entity_poly.pdbx_seq_one_letter_code
_entity_poly.pdbx_strand_id
1 'polypeptide(L)'
;MALFDTYVAALQRDRADIPEGTRLVGVVRRPTRWFHAAVDENRPALAPPAALLDDHADAAESFRIDGLCESGAHNAAWDRVDFERRYRDHLASDAEARAAVETLRAELAAGDDVALVCFENTDEKHCHRIVLRDAVTATDAVPTGSDDGDA
;
A
#
# COMPACT_ATOMS: atom_id res chain seq x y z
N MET A 1 12.35 13.15 7.03
CA MET A 1 11.33 12.70 6.08
C MET A 1 11.72 11.35 5.51
N ALA A 2 11.06 10.33 6.02
CA ALA A 2 11.16 8.97 5.55
C ALA A 2 9.76 8.34 5.51
N LEU A 3 9.53 7.53 4.49
CA LEU A 3 8.32 6.73 4.36
C LEU A 3 8.62 5.31 4.85
N PHE A 4 8.11 4.99 6.03
CA PHE A 4 8.25 3.68 6.64
C PHE A 4 7.07 2.77 6.26
N ASP A 5 7.23 1.47 6.48
CA ASP A 5 6.16 0.50 6.37
C ASP A 5 6.22 -0.47 7.52
N THR A 6 5.06 -0.94 7.94
CA THR A 6 4.96 -2.02 8.91
C THR A 6 3.65 -2.77 8.71
N TYR A 7 3.43 -3.74 9.58
CA TYR A 7 2.19 -4.48 9.66
C TYR A 7 1.67 -4.43 11.09
N VAL A 8 0.34 -4.47 11.24
CA VAL A 8 -0.30 -4.21 12.53
C VAL A 8 0.16 -5.16 13.65
N ALA A 9 0.50 -6.40 13.31
CA ALA A 9 0.98 -7.37 14.30
C ALA A 9 2.41 -7.09 14.79
N ALA A 10 3.22 -6.32 14.05
CA ALA A 10 4.50 -5.81 14.56
C ALA A 10 4.29 -4.67 15.55
N LEU A 11 3.37 -3.76 15.27
CA LEU A 11 2.99 -2.67 16.19
C LEU A 11 2.46 -3.22 17.52
N GLN A 12 1.52 -4.16 17.46
CA GLN A 12 0.93 -4.79 18.65
C GLN A 12 1.93 -5.57 19.52
N ARG A 13 3.06 -5.98 18.94
CA ARG A 13 4.11 -6.75 19.61
C ARG A 13 5.34 -5.93 19.95
N ASP A 14 5.32 -4.62 19.70
CA ASP A 14 6.45 -3.72 19.89
C ASP A 14 7.70 -4.21 19.13
N ARG A 15 7.50 -4.58 17.86
CA ARG A 15 8.53 -5.11 16.94
C ARG A 15 8.68 -4.27 15.67
N ALA A 16 7.94 -3.18 15.56
CA ALA A 16 8.06 -2.28 14.44
C ALA A 16 9.26 -1.37 14.65
N ASP A 17 10.19 -1.36 13.70
CA ASP A 17 11.32 -0.44 13.71
C ASP A 17 10.89 0.90 13.11
N ILE A 18 10.15 1.69 13.90
CA ILE A 18 9.60 2.99 13.50
C ILE A 18 10.06 4.05 14.51
N PRO A 19 10.66 5.16 14.06
CA PRO A 19 11.04 6.26 14.96
C PRO A 19 9.85 6.82 15.74
N GLU A 20 10.10 7.18 17.01
CA GLU A 20 9.10 7.87 17.82
C GLU A 20 8.62 9.17 17.14
N GLY A 21 7.32 9.43 17.19
CA GLY A 21 6.71 10.59 16.53
C GLY A 21 6.36 10.39 15.05
N THR A 22 6.68 9.23 14.46
CA THR A 22 6.21 8.87 13.12
C THR A 22 4.70 8.64 13.14
N ARG A 23 3.97 9.25 12.21
CA ARG A 23 2.51 9.07 12.09
C ARG A 23 2.18 7.72 11.44
N LEU A 24 1.35 6.93 12.09
CA LEU A 24 0.89 5.61 11.64
C LEU A 24 -0.37 5.76 10.79
N VAL A 25 -0.24 5.52 9.49
CA VAL A 25 -1.33 5.62 8.52
C VAL A 25 -1.73 4.23 8.03
N GLY A 26 -2.92 3.80 8.45
CA GLY A 26 -3.56 2.59 7.96
C GLY A 26 -3.99 2.72 6.49
N VAL A 27 -3.69 1.72 5.68
CA VAL A 27 -4.04 1.68 4.25
C VAL A 27 -4.91 0.48 3.93
N VAL A 28 -5.94 0.28 4.75
CA VAL A 28 -6.84 -0.86 4.70
C VAL A 28 -8.24 -0.44 4.25
N ARG A 29 -8.83 -1.23 3.35
CA ARG A 29 -10.15 -0.96 2.76
C ARG A 29 -11.29 -1.13 3.76
N ARG A 30 -11.24 -2.20 4.54
CA ARG A 30 -12.26 -2.59 5.54
C ARG A 30 -11.57 -2.77 6.90
N PRO A 31 -11.19 -1.68 7.59
CA PRO A 31 -10.50 -1.78 8.88
C PRO A 31 -11.43 -2.38 9.95
N THR A 32 -10.87 -3.21 10.81
CA THR A 32 -11.54 -3.71 12.00
C THR A 32 -11.45 -2.69 13.14
N ARG A 33 -12.33 -2.77 14.14
CA ARG A 33 -12.30 -1.84 15.30
C ARG A 33 -10.95 -1.84 16.02
N TRP A 34 -10.31 -3.00 16.13
CA TRP A 34 -9.01 -3.13 16.78
C TRP A 34 -7.87 -2.57 15.92
N PHE A 35 -8.03 -2.50 14.59
CA PHE A 35 -7.05 -1.88 13.70
C PHE A 35 -6.99 -0.37 13.92
N HIS A 36 -8.15 0.28 14.08
CA HIS A 36 -8.21 1.72 14.40
C HIS A 36 -7.52 2.10 15.70
N ALA A 37 -7.38 1.16 16.65
CA ALA A 37 -6.67 1.41 17.89
C ALA A 37 -5.13 1.32 17.75
N ALA A 38 -4.64 0.78 16.63
CA ALA A 38 -3.22 0.55 16.38
C ALA A 38 -2.59 1.55 15.41
N VAL A 39 -3.39 2.45 14.81
CA VAL A 39 -2.94 3.47 13.86
C VAL A 39 -3.52 4.82 14.25
N ASP A 40 -2.86 5.91 13.90
CA ASP A 40 -3.37 7.27 14.16
C ASP A 40 -4.59 7.58 13.29
N GLU A 41 -4.59 7.04 12.06
CA GLU A 41 -5.72 7.14 11.13
C GLU A 41 -5.71 6.00 10.11
N ASN A 42 -6.83 5.83 9.38
CA ASN A 42 -6.90 4.92 8.24
C ASN A 42 -7.43 5.66 7.00
N ARG A 43 -6.78 5.46 5.85
CA ARG A 43 -7.14 6.01 4.54
C ARG A 43 -7.58 4.91 3.58
N PRO A 44 -8.88 4.54 3.53
CA PRO A 44 -9.37 3.47 2.66
C PRO A 44 -9.17 3.73 1.16
N ALA A 45 -9.09 5.01 0.76
CA ALA A 45 -8.81 5.42 -0.62
C ALA A 45 -7.41 4.99 -1.10
N LEU A 46 -6.47 4.81 -0.17
CA LEU A 46 -5.15 4.25 -0.49
C LEU A 46 -5.16 2.72 -0.54
N ALA A 47 -6.24 2.05 -0.17
CA ALA A 47 -6.30 0.59 -0.19
C ALA A 47 -6.71 0.07 -1.58
N PRO A 48 -6.33 -1.17 -1.95
CA PRO A 48 -6.79 -1.80 -3.18
C PRO A 48 -8.32 -1.78 -3.32
N PRO A 49 -8.84 -1.70 -4.55
CA PRO A 49 -10.27 -1.69 -4.79
C PRO A 49 -10.91 -2.99 -4.30
N ALA A 50 -12.12 -2.90 -3.74
CA ALA A 50 -12.79 -4.06 -3.15
C ALA A 50 -12.92 -5.23 -4.13
N ALA A 51 -13.27 -4.96 -5.38
CA ALA A 51 -13.33 -5.99 -6.41
C ALA A 51 -11.99 -6.71 -6.64
N LEU A 52 -10.86 -6.00 -6.56
CA LEU A 52 -9.54 -6.62 -6.69
C LEU A 52 -9.20 -7.49 -5.46
N LEU A 53 -9.60 -7.06 -4.27
CA LEU A 53 -9.43 -7.85 -3.04
C LEU A 53 -10.27 -9.12 -3.09
N ASP A 54 -11.51 -9.01 -3.56
CA ASP A 54 -12.43 -10.15 -3.68
C ASP A 54 -11.90 -11.14 -4.74
N ASP A 55 -11.47 -10.66 -5.93
CA ASP A 55 -10.84 -11.50 -6.98
C ASP A 55 -9.59 -12.25 -6.46
N HIS A 56 -8.75 -11.57 -5.67
CA HIS A 56 -7.55 -12.16 -5.08
C HIS A 56 -7.88 -13.23 -4.03
N ALA A 57 -8.87 -12.96 -3.17
CA ALA A 57 -9.31 -13.90 -2.15
C ALA A 57 -9.88 -15.19 -2.78
N ASP A 58 -10.69 -15.05 -3.82
CA ASP A 58 -11.27 -16.19 -4.57
C ASP A 58 -10.16 -17.02 -5.24
N ALA A 59 -9.20 -16.38 -5.89
CA ALA A 59 -8.06 -17.06 -6.50
C ALA A 59 -7.19 -17.78 -5.44
N ALA A 60 -6.95 -17.15 -4.29
CA ALA A 60 -6.15 -17.73 -3.21
C ALA A 60 -6.86 -18.93 -2.56
N GLU A 61 -8.18 -18.91 -2.41
CA GLU A 61 -8.96 -20.06 -1.97
C GLU A 61 -8.83 -21.24 -2.96
N SER A 62 -8.94 -20.98 -4.27
CA SER A 62 -8.76 -22.03 -5.28
C SER A 62 -7.40 -22.71 -5.17
N PHE A 63 -6.31 -21.94 -5.04
CA PHE A 63 -4.98 -22.51 -4.88
C PHE A 63 -4.80 -23.28 -3.57
N ARG A 64 -5.46 -22.86 -2.48
CA ARG A 64 -5.47 -23.62 -1.23
C ARG A 64 -6.19 -24.97 -1.38
N ILE A 65 -7.31 -25.00 -2.10
CA ILE A 65 -8.03 -26.24 -2.42
C ILE A 65 -7.13 -27.18 -3.25
N ASP A 66 -6.33 -26.63 -4.16
CA ASP A 66 -5.35 -27.37 -4.95
C ASP A 66 -4.09 -27.79 -4.16
N GLY A 67 -4.02 -27.47 -2.86
CA GLY A 67 -3.00 -27.94 -1.93
C GLY A 67 -1.81 -27.01 -1.72
N LEU A 68 -1.86 -25.77 -2.19
CA LEU A 68 -0.82 -24.78 -1.88
C LEU A 68 -0.93 -24.34 -0.41
N CYS A 69 0.21 -24.08 0.22
CA CYS A 69 0.27 -23.45 1.53
C CYS A 69 -0.27 -22.00 1.48
N GLU A 70 -0.59 -21.41 2.64
CA GLU A 70 -1.22 -20.09 2.71
C GLU A 70 -0.45 -18.99 1.97
N SER A 71 0.86 -18.87 2.20
CA SER A 71 1.73 -17.88 1.52
C SER A 71 1.89 -18.19 0.03
N GLY A 72 2.03 -19.48 -0.33
CA GLY A 72 2.10 -19.91 -1.71
C GLY A 72 0.82 -19.59 -2.50
N ALA A 73 -0.34 -19.90 -1.94
CA ALA A 73 -1.63 -19.61 -2.53
C ALA A 73 -1.88 -18.10 -2.64
N HIS A 74 -1.49 -17.34 -1.62
CA HIS A 74 -1.57 -15.87 -1.64
C HIS A 74 -0.77 -15.27 -2.80
N ASN A 75 0.50 -15.68 -2.96
CA ASN A 75 1.38 -15.11 -3.98
C ASN A 75 1.01 -15.63 -5.39
N ALA A 76 0.62 -16.89 -5.53
CA ALA A 76 0.08 -17.41 -6.79
C ALA A 76 -1.19 -16.66 -7.22
N ALA A 77 -2.08 -16.34 -6.27
CA ALA A 77 -3.26 -15.54 -6.53
C ALA A 77 -2.92 -14.10 -6.92
N TRP A 78 -1.92 -13.50 -6.27
CA TRP A 78 -1.43 -12.16 -6.58
C TRP A 78 -1.04 -12.04 -8.06
N ASP A 79 -0.25 -13.00 -8.54
CA ASP A 79 0.15 -13.07 -9.94
C ASP A 79 -1.03 -13.38 -10.86
N ARG A 80 -1.89 -14.34 -10.47
CA ARG A 80 -3.02 -14.79 -11.28
C ARG A 80 -4.02 -13.68 -11.63
N VAL A 81 -4.18 -12.69 -10.76
CA VAL A 81 -5.13 -11.58 -10.93
C VAL A 81 -4.46 -10.27 -11.37
N ASP A 82 -3.18 -10.30 -11.73
CA ASP A 82 -2.36 -9.10 -12.02
C ASP A 82 -2.48 -8.03 -10.93
N PHE A 83 -2.41 -8.43 -9.65
CA PHE A 83 -2.79 -7.57 -8.53
C PHE A 83 -2.03 -6.25 -8.54
N GLU A 84 -0.71 -6.33 -8.65
CA GLU A 84 0.18 -5.17 -8.65
C GLU A 84 -0.17 -4.17 -9.77
N ARG A 85 -0.36 -4.66 -11.00
CA ARG A 85 -0.71 -3.81 -12.15
C ARG A 85 -2.07 -3.16 -11.94
N ARG A 86 -3.11 -3.94 -11.62
CA ARG A 86 -4.47 -3.42 -11.42
C ARG A 86 -4.53 -2.41 -10.29
N TYR A 87 -3.73 -2.62 -9.24
CA TYR A 87 -3.66 -1.69 -8.13
C TYR A 87 -2.93 -0.39 -8.52
N ARG A 88 -1.81 -0.45 -9.24
CA ARG A 88 -1.16 0.76 -9.79
C ARG A 88 -2.10 1.53 -10.72
N ASP A 89 -2.82 0.82 -11.59
CA ASP A 89 -3.82 1.42 -12.48
C ASP A 89 -4.91 2.13 -11.66
N HIS A 90 -5.36 1.53 -10.55
CA HIS A 90 -6.32 2.16 -9.64
C HIS A 90 -5.75 3.43 -9.00
N LEU A 91 -4.53 3.38 -8.45
CA LEU A 91 -3.87 4.54 -7.86
C LEU A 91 -3.67 5.69 -8.86
N ALA A 92 -3.53 5.38 -10.16
CA ALA A 92 -3.34 6.37 -11.23
C ALA A 92 -4.64 6.85 -11.89
N SER A 93 -5.75 6.09 -11.82
CA SER A 93 -6.98 6.38 -12.57
C SER A 93 -8.18 6.69 -11.69
N ASP A 94 -8.19 6.31 -10.42
CA ASP A 94 -9.24 6.68 -9.48
C ASP A 94 -8.96 8.08 -8.91
N ALA A 95 -9.98 8.93 -8.84
CA ALA A 95 -9.81 10.31 -8.42
C ALA A 95 -9.55 10.43 -6.91
N GLU A 96 -10.20 9.60 -6.09
CA GLU A 96 -10.00 9.61 -4.64
C GLU A 96 -8.64 9.01 -4.28
N ALA A 97 -8.26 7.90 -4.92
CA ALA A 97 -6.96 7.29 -4.71
C ALA A 97 -5.82 8.24 -5.08
N ARG A 98 -5.90 8.89 -6.25
CA ARG A 98 -4.93 9.91 -6.67
C ARG A 98 -4.83 11.06 -5.68
N ALA A 99 -5.97 11.64 -5.29
CA ALA A 99 -5.98 12.74 -4.33
C ALA A 99 -5.36 12.34 -2.98
N ALA A 100 -5.62 11.11 -2.53
CA ALA A 100 -5.03 10.59 -1.30
C ALA A 100 -3.51 10.35 -1.40
N VAL A 101 -3.02 9.89 -2.56
CA VAL A 101 -1.57 9.75 -2.83
C VAL A 101 -0.91 11.12 -2.84
N GLU A 102 -1.48 12.11 -3.55
CA GLU A 102 -0.96 13.48 -3.59
C GLU A 102 -0.98 14.16 -2.21
N THR A 103 -2.03 13.93 -1.41
CA THR A 103 -2.08 14.40 -0.02
C THR A 103 -0.93 13.80 0.80
N LEU A 104 -0.71 12.50 0.68
CA LEU A 104 0.37 11.82 1.40
C LEU A 104 1.76 12.33 0.95
N ARG A 105 1.96 12.57 -0.35
CA ARG A 105 3.17 13.19 -0.89
C ARG A 105 3.38 14.60 -0.34
N ALA A 106 2.32 15.40 -0.22
CA ALA A 106 2.39 16.75 0.32
C ALA A 106 2.72 16.77 1.82
N GLU A 107 2.15 15.85 2.61
CA GLU A 107 2.47 15.69 4.04
C GLU A 107 3.93 15.28 4.25
N LEU A 108 4.40 14.29 3.48
CA LEU A 108 5.81 13.93 3.44
C LEU A 108 6.63 15.19 3.13
N ALA A 109 6.35 15.89 2.03
CA ALA A 109 7.07 17.10 1.63
C ALA A 109 7.07 18.23 2.69
N ALA A 110 6.02 18.33 3.51
CA ALA A 110 5.94 19.27 4.63
C ALA A 110 6.87 18.91 5.81
N GLY A 111 7.42 17.71 5.81
CA GLY A 111 8.40 17.23 6.79
C GLY A 111 7.87 16.13 7.72
N ASP A 112 6.63 15.66 7.52
CA ASP A 112 6.05 14.60 8.34
C ASP A 112 6.68 13.24 8.01
N ASP A 113 7.12 12.51 9.04
CA ASP A 113 7.49 11.10 8.90
C ASP A 113 6.23 10.24 8.99
N VAL A 114 6.01 9.36 8.00
CA VAL A 114 4.80 8.54 7.89
C VAL A 114 5.16 7.07 7.78
N ALA A 115 4.44 6.21 8.49
CA ALA A 115 4.51 4.75 8.36
C ALA A 115 3.20 4.19 7.79
N LEU A 116 3.29 3.46 6.68
CA LEU A 116 2.16 2.75 6.08
C LEU A 116 1.90 1.42 6.79
N VAL A 117 0.67 1.19 7.23
CA VAL A 117 0.28 -0.01 7.99
C VAL A 117 -0.73 -0.86 7.22
N CYS A 118 -0.36 -2.10 6.87
CA CYS A 118 -1.28 -3.16 6.36
C CYS A 118 -1.46 -4.30 7.39
N PHE A 119 -2.30 -5.31 7.12
CA PHE A 119 -2.43 -6.46 8.02
C PHE A 119 -1.29 -7.47 7.83
N GLU A 120 -0.87 -7.66 6.59
CA GLU A 120 -0.05 -8.76 6.13
C GLU A 120 1.43 -8.51 6.41
N ASN A 121 2.15 -9.52 6.89
CA ASN A 121 3.60 -9.47 6.92
C ASN A 121 4.16 -9.71 5.50
N THR A 122 5.14 -8.92 5.10
CA THR A 122 5.81 -9.02 3.79
C THR A 122 6.92 -10.07 3.73
N ASP A 123 7.32 -10.66 4.86
CA ASP A 123 8.40 -11.66 4.89
C ASP A 123 8.09 -12.89 4.01
N GLU A 124 6.80 -13.22 3.84
CA GLU A 124 6.37 -14.42 3.09
C GLU A 124 5.32 -14.12 2.01
N LYS A 125 4.75 -12.91 2.00
CA LYS A 125 3.62 -12.52 1.12
C LYS A 125 3.88 -11.19 0.43
N HIS A 126 3.43 -11.06 -0.81
CA HIS A 126 3.30 -9.74 -1.44
C HIS A 126 2.29 -8.89 -0.64
N CYS A 127 2.59 -7.63 -0.29
CA CYS A 127 1.59 -6.69 0.27
C CYS A 127 1.47 -5.48 -0.65
N HIS A 128 0.23 -4.99 -0.83
CA HIS A 128 -0.07 -3.77 -1.56
C HIS A 128 0.64 -2.55 -1.01
N ARG A 129 1.03 -2.55 0.27
CA ARG A 129 1.78 -1.44 0.86
C ARG A 129 3.11 -1.18 0.17
N ILE A 130 3.75 -2.21 -0.40
CA ILE A 130 4.99 -2.06 -1.16
C ILE A 130 4.71 -1.34 -2.48
N VAL A 131 3.67 -1.77 -3.19
CA VAL A 131 3.21 -1.10 -4.42
C VAL A 131 2.80 0.35 -4.16
N LEU A 132 2.11 0.61 -3.04
CA LEU A 132 1.72 1.95 -2.63
C LEU A 132 2.92 2.82 -2.30
N ARG A 133 3.89 2.29 -1.53
CA ARG A 133 5.14 2.98 -1.25
C ARG A 133 5.81 3.39 -2.56
N ASP A 134 5.97 2.45 -3.50
CA ASP A 134 6.60 2.74 -4.78
C ASP A 134 5.83 3.82 -5.55
N ALA A 135 4.50 3.81 -5.52
CA ALA A 135 3.70 4.86 -6.15
C ALA A 135 3.90 6.23 -5.48
N VAL A 136 4.04 6.27 -4.15
CA VAL A 136 4.26 7.52 -3.40
C VAL A 136 5.67 8.06 -3.62
N THR A 137 6.69 7.19 -3.65
CA THR A 137 8.10 7.56 -3.79
C THR A 137 8.58 7.66 -5.23
N ALA A 138 7.82 7.14 -6.20
CA ALA A 138 8.04 7.39 -7.61
C ALA A 138 7.86 8.88 -7.84
N THR A 139 8.95 9.63 -7.75
CA THR A 139 9.00 11.02 -8.17
C THR A 139 8.43 11.06 -9.59
N ASP A 140 7.42 11.88 -9.81
CA ASP A 140 7.08 12.29 -11.16
C ASP A 140 8.35 12.87 -11.75
N ALA A 141 9.09 12.06 -12.49
CA ALA A 141 10.11 12.53 -13.40
C ALA A 141 9.35 13.34 -14.44
N VAL A 142 9.08 14.60 -14.08
CA VAL A 142 8.71 15.65 -15.03
C VAL A 142 9.83 15.63 -16.05
N PRO A 143 9.59 15.26 -17.32
CA PRO A 143 10.53 15.62 -18.36
C PRO A 143 10.48 17.15 -18.44
N THR A 144 11.36 17.83 -17.71
CA THR A 144 11.68 19.23 -17.99
C THR A 144 12.43 19.23 -19.32
N GLY A 145 11.65 19.20 -20.40
CA GLY A 145 12.09 19.25 -21.77
C GLY A 145 11.41 20.41 -22.50
N SER A 146 11.39 21.58 -21.88
CA SER A 146 11.30 22.85 -22.59
C SER A 146 12.71 23.43 -22.60
N ASP A 147 13.47 23.12 -23.64
CA ASP A 147 14.58 23.96 -24.08
C ASP A 147 14.09 24.64 -25.36
N ASP A 148 13.55 25.85 -25.17
CA ASP A 148 13.49 26.86 -26.21
C ASP A 148 14.93 27.23 -26.58
N GLY A 149 15.35 26.85 -27.79
CA GLY A 149 16.63 27.25 -28.38
C GLY A 149 16.38 27.95 -29.71
N ASP A 150 16.28 29.27 -29.66
CA ASP A 150 16.28 30.24 -30.76
C ASP A 150 17.51 30.05 -31.69
N ALA A 151 17.25 29.91 -33.00
CA ALA A 151 18.14 30.31 -34.09
C ALA A 151 17.39 30.36 -35.43
#